data_AF-A0A947VNV4-F1
#
_entry.id   AF-A0A947VNV4-F1
#
_cell.length_a   1.000
_cell.length_b   1.000
_cell.length_c   1.000
_cell.angle_alpha   90.00
_cell.angle_beta   90.00
_cell.angle_gamma   90.00
#
_symmetry.space_group_name_H-M   'P 1'
#
loop_
_entity.id
_entity.type
_entity.pdbx_description
1 polymer ?
#
loop_
_entity_poly.entity_id
_entity_poly.type
_entity_poly.pdbx_seq_one_letter_code
_entity_poly.pdbx_strand_id
1 'polypeptide(L)'
;MKKKPASKRYTAYVVDGRRKKIRRRKNFFPTLIVTFISWLGIAAIIYFINPSTLGIVPLFFSVFFIALLFTFSTLLANSKRGLVIASTATLFLLLRYLGVGNIINFLLIIGLGITTDLYLSRSH
;
A
#
# COMPACT_ATOMS: atom_id res chain seq x y z
N MET A 1 -44.38 -20.47 5.08
CA MET A 1 -42.95 -20.08 4.97
C MET A 1 -42.11 -20.97 5.92
N LYS A 2 -41.51 -22.07 5.44
CA LYS A 2 -40.78 -23.03 6.30
C LYS A 2 -39.42 -22.45 6.75
N LYS A 3 -39.26 -22.13 8.04
CA LYS A 3 -37.98 -21.69 8.63
C LYS A 3 -36.98 -22.86 8.57
N LYS A 4 -35.83 -22.67 7.91
CA LYS A 4 -34.73 -23.66 7.87
C LYS A 4 -34.23 -23.95 9.30
N PRO A 5 -33.92 -25.22 9.63
CA PRO A 5 -33.47 -25.61 10.97
C PRO A 5 -32.16 -24.91 11.35
N ALA A 6 -31.98 -24.63 12.66
CA ALA A 6 -30.88 -23.82 13.19
C ALA A 6 -29.48 -24.34 12.76
N SER A 7 -29.30 -25.66 12.67
CA SER A 7 -28.06 -26.30 12.20
C SER A 7 -27.69 -25.93 10.75
N LYS A 8 -28.69 -25.78 9.87
CA LYS A 8 -28.51 -25.41 8.45
C LYS A 8 -28.14 -23.93 8.28
N ARG A 9 -28.47 -23.07 9.26
CA ARG A 9 -28.08 -21.66 9.28
C ARG A 9 -26.62 -21.49 9.72
N TYR A 10 -26.18 -22.28 10.70
CA TYR A 10 -24.81 -22.25 11.18
C TYR A 10 -23.81 -22.72 10.10
N THR A 11 -24.11 -23.82 9.42
CA THR A 11 -23.24 -24.32 8.34
C THR A 11 -23.15 -23.37 7.14
N ALA A 12 -24.26 -22.71 6.77
CA ALA A 12 -24.25 -21.66 5.76
C ALA A 12 -23.36 -20.47 6.15
N TYR A 13 -23.44 -20.01 7.40
CA TYR A 13 -22.60 -18.93 7.92
C TYR A 13 -21.10 -19.26 7.88
N VAL A 14 -20.73 -20.49 8.26
CA VAL A 14 -19.33 -20.95 8.23
C VAL A 14 -18.80 -21.04 6.78
N VAL A 15 -19.61 -21.56 5.86
CA VAL A 15 -19.25 -21.65 4.43
C VAL A 15 -19.09 -20.26 3.81
N ASP A 16 -19.98 -19.32 4.13
CA ASP A 16 -19.90 -17.93 3.64
C ASP A 16 -18.68 -17.20 4.21
N GLY A 17 -18.36 -17.40 5.50
CA GLY A 17 -17.14 -16.87 6.12
C GLY A 17 -15.87 -17.41 5.46
N ARG A 18 -15.87 -18.71 5.10
CA ARG A 18 -14.74 -19.36 4.39
C ARG A 18 -14.61 -18.83 2.95
N ARG A 19 -15.72 -18.65 2.23
CA ARG A 19 -15.72 -18.04 0.87
C ARG A 19 -15.26 -16.58 0.89
N LYS A 20 -15.65 -15.78 1.89
CA LYS A 20 -15.16 -14.39 2.06
C LYS A 20 -13.65 -14.33 2.24
N LYS A 21 -13.05 -15.23 3.04
CA LYS A 21 -11.58 -15.33 3.18
C LYS A 21 -10.90 -15.71 1.86
N ILE A 22 -11.46 -16.65 1.10
CA ILE A 22 -10.90 -17.07 -0.19
C ILE A 22 -11.01 -15.95 -1.24
N ARG A 23 -12.13 -15.23 -1.29
CA ARG A 23 -12.34 -14.12 -2.24
C ARG A 23 -11.35 -12.97 -2.01
N ARG A 24 -10.95 -12.69 -0.77
CA ARG A 24 -9.90 -11.69 -0.47
C ARG A 24 -8.51 -12.09 -0.98
N ARG A 25 -8.20 -13.39 -1.12
CA ARG A 25 -6.92 -13.84 -1.71
C ARG A 25 -6.89 -13.75 -3.23
N LYS A 26 -8.04 -13.62 -3.90
CA LYS A 26 -8.09 -13.59 -5.37
C LYS A 26 -7.51 -12.29 -5.96
N ASN A 27 -7.50 -11.20 -5.20
CA ASN A 27 -6.90 -9.92 -5.61
C ASN A 27 -5.38 -9.83 -5.33
N PHE A 28 -4.78 -10.86 -4.73
CA PHE A 28 -3.34 -10.89 -4.43
C PHE A 28 -2.48 -11.04 -5.70
N PHE A 29 -2.91 -11.88 -6.65
CA PHE A 29 -2.13 -12.16 -7.84
C PHE A 29 -2.05 -10.94 -8.80
N PRO A 30 -3.16 -10.24 -9.12
CA PRO A 30 -3.09 -9.03 -9.93
C PRO A 30 -2.25 -7.93 -9.27
N THR A 31 -2.35 -7.75 -7.95
CA THR A 31 -1.59 -6.71 -7.23
C THR A 31 -0.10 -7.01 -7.20
N LEU A 32 0.30 -8.28 -7.08
CA LEU A 32 1.70 -8.68 -7.24
C LEU A 32 2.26 -8.32 -8.62
N ILE A 33 1.53 -8.62 -9.69
CA ILE A 33 1.97 -8.31 -11.06
C ILE A 33 2.20 -6.79 -11.21
N VAL A 34 1.23 -5.98 -10.75
CA VAL A 34 1.37 -4.51 -10.79
C VAL A 34 2.56 -4.02 -9.97
N THR A 35 2.83 -4.66 -8.82
CA THR A 35 4.01 -4.35 -7.99
C THR A 35 5.30 -4.61 -8.75
N PHE A 36 5.45 -5.78 -9.37
CA PHE A 36 6.63 -6.11 -10.18
C PHE A 36 6.81 -5.15 -11.36
N ILE A 37 5.74 -4.85 -12.10
CA ILE A 37 5.78 -3.89 -13.21
C ILE A 37 6.22 -2.51 -12.73
N SER A 38 5.73 -2.06 -11.57
CA SER A 38 6.06 -0.75 -11.00
C SER A 38 7.54 -0.67 -10.60
N TRP A 39 8.08 -1.73 -9.99
CA TRP A 39 9.52 -1.81 -9.67
C TRP A 39 10.40 -1.85 -10.93
N LEU A 40 9.99 -2.59 -11.96
CA LEU A 40 10.67 -2.57 -13.26
C LEU A 40 10.61 -1.18 -13.91
N GLY A 41 9.48 -0.48 -13.80
CA GLY A 41 9.34 0.90 -14.27
C GLY A 41 10.31 1.85 -13.56
N ILE A 42 10.47 1.72 -12.24
CA ILE A 42 11.46 2.50 -11.48
C ILE A 42 12.89 2.19 -11.94
N ALA A 43 13.24 0.91 -12.08
CA ALA A 43 14.56 0.50 -12.56
C ALA A 43 14.84 1.06 -13.97
N ALA A 44 13.83 1.02 -14.86
CA ALA A 44 13.94 1.58 -16.20
C ALA A 44 14.13 3.10 -16.18
N ILE A 45 13.41 3.83 -15.32
CA ILE A 45 13.59 5.28 -15.15
C ILE A 45 15.01 5.61 -14.70
N ILE A 46 15.53 4.87 -13.70
CA ILE A 46 16.86 5.13 -13.15
C ILE A 46 17.97 4.82 -14.17
N TYR A 47 17.84 3.73 -14.94
CA TYR A 47 18.91 3.26 -15.82
C TYR A 47 18.89 3.88 -17.21
N PHE A 48 17.70 4.13 -17.78
CA PHE A 48 17.58 4.55 -19.18
C PHE A 48 17.25 6.04 -19.37
N ILE A 49 16.81 6.75 -18.34
CA ILE A 49 16.30 8.12 -18.49
C ILE A 49 17.22 9.13 -17.81
N ASN A 50 17.58 10.19 -18.55
CA ASN A 50 18.39 11.26 -18.01
C ASN A 50 17.59 12.07 -16.96
N PRO A 51 18.11 12.30 -15.75
CA PRO A 51 17.44 13.08 -14.71
C PRO A 51 17.15 14.54 -15.10
N SER A 52 17.85 15.10 -16.10
CA SER A 52 17.57 16.45 -16.61
C SER A 52 16.32 16.53 -17.49
N THR A 53 15.72 15.39 -17.85
CA THR A 53 14.51 15.34 -18.66
C THR A 53 13.33 15.95 -17.89
N LEU A 54 12.67 16.95 -18.48
CA LEU A 54 11.52 17.59 -17.87
C LEU A 54 10.42 16.58 -17.52
N GLY A 55 9.89 16.67 -16.30
CA GLY A 55 8.82 15.79 -15.83
C GLY A 55 9.26 14.40 -15.35
N ILE A 56 10.53 14.02 -15.48
CA ILE A 56 10.96 12.69 -15.03
C ILE A 56 10.94 12.53 -13.51
N VAL A 57 11.27 13.60 -12.79
CA VAL A 57 11.27 13.64 -11.32
C VAL A 57 9.87 13.37 -10.76
N PRO A 58 8.80 14.13 -11.12
CA PRO A 58 7.46 13.84 -10.61
C PRO A 58 6.94 12.48 -11.09
N LEU A 59 7.32 12.01 -12.28
CA LEU A 59 7.00 10.66 -12.75
C LEU A 59 7.63 9.60 -11.84
N PHE A 60 8.92 9.73 -11.53
CA PHE A 60 9.63 8.84 -10.62
C PHE A 60 8.92 8.75 -9.26
N PHE A 61 8.60 9.88 -8.63
CA PHE A 61 7.90 9.90 -7.34
C PHE A 61 6.52 9.25 -7.41
N SER A 62 5.81 9.43 -8.52
CA SER A 62 4.49 8.82 -8.73
C SER A 62 4.58 7.30 -8.84
N VAL A 63 5.48 6.79 -9.68
CA VAL A 63 5.70 5.35 -9.85
C VAL A 63 6.26 4.73 -8.56
N PHE A 64 7.17 5.43 -7.89
CA PHE A 64 7.72 5.02 -6.60
C PHE A 64 6.65 4.90 -5.51
N PHE A 65 5.77 5.89 -5.40
CA PHE A 65 4.64 5.84 -4.47
C PHE A 65 3.74 4.64 -4.77
N ILE A 66 3.39 4.41 -6.05
CA ILE A 66 2.55 3.28 -6.46
C ILE A 66 3.23 1.94 -6.12
N ALA A 67 4.53 1.81 -6.40
CA ALA A 67 5.30 0.61 -6.07
C ALA A 67 5.29 0.34 -4.56
N LEU A 68 5.56 1.35 -3.73
CA LEU A 68 5.52 1.21 -2.28
C LEU A 68 4.11 0.90 -1.75
N LEU A 69 3.09 1.59 -2.28
CA LEU A 69 1.70 1.38 -1.90
C LEU A 69 1.30 -0.09 -2.08
N PHE A 70 1.55 -0.65 -3.26
CA PHE A 70 1.22 -2.05 -3.53
C PHE A 70 2.12 -3.01 -2.75
N THR A 71 3.41 -2.71 -2.60
CA THR A 71 4.34 -3.53 -1.81
C THR A 71 3.86 -3.66 -0.36
N PHE A 72 3.67 -2.54 0.34
CA PHE A 72 3.26 -2.55 1.74
C PHE A 72 1.82 -3.01 1.94
N SER A 73 0.89 -2.65 1.05
CA SER A 73 -0.49 -3.14 1.12
C SER A 73 -0.57 -4.66 1.00
N THR A 74 0.28 -5.24 0.14
CA THR A 74 0.37 -6.69 -0.08
C THR A 74 1.08 -7.38 1.09
N LEU A 75 2.20 -6.84 1.56
CA LEU A 75 2.98 -7.38 2.67
C LEU A 75 2.20 -7.40 3.98
N LEU A 76 1.49 -6.30 4.29
CA LEU A 76 0.72 -6.14 5.53
C LEU A 76 -0.73 -6.67 5.41
N ALA A 77 -1.12 -7.14 4.22
CA ALA A 77 -2.50 -7.51 3.87
C ALA A 77 -3.55 -6.45 4.28
N ASN A 78 -3.14 -5.17 4.31
CA ASN A 78 -3.95 -4.04 4.76
C ASN A 78 -3.63 -2.80 3.93
N SER A 79 -4.58 -2.40 3.08
CA SER A 79 -4.44 -1.25 2.19
C SER A 79 -4.31 0.09 2.94
N LYS A 80 -4.92 0.23 4.12
CA LYS A 80 -4.83 1.47 4.91
C LYS A 80 -3.42 1.67 5.43
N ARG A 81 -2.81 0.62 6.00
CA ARG A 81 -1.42 0.66 6.49
C ARG A 81 -0.44 0.88 5.34
N GLY A 82 -0.66 0.20 4.22
CA GLY A 82 0.15 0.39 3.03
C GLY A 82 0.13 1.83 2.52
N LEU A 83 -1.04 2.48 2.52
CA LEU A 83 -1.18 3.89 2.14
C LEU A 83 -0.41 4.82 3.07
N VAL A 84 -0.52 4.62 4.39
CA VAL A 84 0.18 5.45 5.38
C VAL A 84 1.68 5.33 5.16
N ILE A 85 2.23 4.10 5.13
CA ILE A 85 3.67 3.87 4.99
C ILE A 85 4.19 4.42 3.66
N ALA A 86 3.50 4.16 2.54
CA ALA A 86 3.90 4.68 1.24
C ALA A 86 3.88 6.21 1.20
N SER A 87 2.87 6.85 1.79
CA SER A 87 2.78 8.31 1.86
C SER A 87 3.89 8.90 2.71
N THR A 88 4.15 8.32 3.89
CA THR A 88 5.23 8.73 4.81
C THR A 88 6.59 8.63 4.13
N ALA A 89 6.88 7.50 3.46
CA ALA A 89 8.15 7.29 2.77
C ALA A 89 8.33 8.22 1.56
N THR A 90 7.31 8.37 0.72
CA THR A 90 7.35 9.27 -0.44
C THR A 90 7.48 10.73 -0.01
N LEU A 91 6.75 11.16 1.02
CA LEU A 91 6.84 12.52 1.55
C LEU A 91 8.24 12.83 2.07
N PHE A 92 8.85 11.91 2.82
CA PHE A 92 10.22 12.06 3.28
C PHE A 92 11.22 12.19 2.13
N LEU A 93 11.12 11.32 1.11
CA LEU A 93 12.00 11.40 -0.06
C LEU A 93 11.80 12.69 -0.86
N LEU A 94 10.56 13.17 -0.96
CA LEU A 94 10.27 14.44 -1.63
C LEU A 94 10.91 15.62 -0.89
N LEU A 95 10.82 15.64 0.45
CA LEU A 95 11.51 16.65 1.26
C LEU A 95 13.03 16.54 1.17
N ARG A 96 13.56 15.32 1.12
CA ARG A 96 15.00 15.09 0.88
C ARG A 96 15.45 15.61 -0.47
N TYR A 97 14.64 15.42 -1.51
CA TYR A 97 14.88 15.95 -2.84
C TYR A 97 14.85 17.49 -2.87
N LEU A 98 13.95 18.13 -2.12
CA LEU A 98 13.90 19.59 -1.97
C LEU A 98 15.04 20.18 -1.10
N GLY A 99 15.95 19.35 -0.60
CA GLY A 99 17.08 19.77 0.24
C GLY A 99 16.74 19.99 1.72
N VAL A 100 15.47 19.84 2.12
CA VAL A 100 15.01 20.05 3.50
C VAL A 100 14.97 18.72 4.29
N GLY A 101 15.12 17.57 3.64
CA GLY A 101 15.12 16.27 4.30
C GLY A 101 16.37 16.04 5.15
N ASN A 102 16.30 16.42 6.42
CA ASN A 102 17.30 16.12 7.45
C ASN A 102 16.81 14.98 8.36
N ILE A 103 17.67 14.51 9.26
CA ILE A 103 17.34 13.39 10.16
C ILE A 103 16.21 13.74 11.15
N ILE A 104 16.09 15.02 11.52
CA ILE A 104 15.01 15.51 12.40
C ILE A 104 13.66 15.39 11.68
N ASN A 105 13.59 15.83 10.43
CA ASN A 105 12.40 15.74 9.58
C ASN A 105 12.03 14.28 9.31
N PHE A 106 13.02 13.40 9.15
CA PHE A 106 12.78 11.96 9.07
C PHE A 106 12.07 11.43 10.33
N LEU A 107 12.59 11.75 11.52
CA LEU A 107 12.00 11.36 12.80
C LEU A 107 10.58 11.90 12.98
N LEU A 108 10.35 13.18 12.65
CA LEU A 108 9.04 13.82 12.72
C LEU A 108 8.02 13.15 11.79
N ILE A 109 8.41 12.89 10.54
CA ILE A 109 7.53 12.27 9.53
C ILE A 109 7.20 10.83 9.90
N ILE A 110 8.17 10.06 10.42
CA ILE A 110 7.91 8.72 10.94
C ILE A 110 6.94 8.76 12.12
N GLY A 111 7.15 9.67 13.08
CA GLY A 111 6.24 9.84 14.21
C GLY A 111 4.82 10.17 13.75
N LEU A 112 4.67 11.05 12.76
CA LEU A 112 3.38 11.37 12.14
C LEU A 112 2.76 10.15 11.45
N GLY A 113 3.57 9.37 10.72
CA GLY A 113 3.13 8.13 10.06
C GLY A 113 2.61 7.10 11.06
N ILE A 114 3.36 6.85 12.14
CA ILE A 114 2.98 5.89 13.19
C ILE A 114 1.69 6.34 13.90
N THR A 115 1.60 7.60 14.31
CA THR A 115 0.39 8.13 14.97
C THR A 115 -0.84 8.06 14.07
N THR A 116 -0.68 8.36 12.78
CA THR A 116 -1.74 8.22 11.77
C THR A 116 -2.18 6.76 11.60
N ASP A 117 -1.23 5.82 11.54
CA ASP A 117 -1.54 4.39 11.44
C ASP A 117 -2.31 3.86 12.66
N LEU A 118 -1.89 4.28 13.86
CA LEU A 118 -2.55 3.93 15.12
C LEU A 118 -3.97 4.50 15.19
N TYR A 119 -4.16 5.75 14.80
CA TYR A 119 -5.47 6.39 14.76
C TYR A 119 -6.43 5.65 13.82
N LEU A 120 -5.99 5.35 12.60
CA LEU A 120 -6.78 4.61 11.60
C LEU A 120 -7.02 3.14 11.98
N SER A 121 -6.13 2.56 12.78
CA SER A 121 -6.31 1.20 13.31
C SER A 121 -7.34 1.15 14.43
N ARG A 122 -7.48 2.21 15.23
CA ARG A 122 -8.42 2.29 16.36
C ARG A 122 -9.86 2.63 15.95
N SER A 123 -10.05 3.28 14.81
CA SER A 123 -11.38 3.68 14.32
C SER A 123 -12.17 2.56 13.61
N HIS A 124 -11.91 1.29 13.93
CA HIS A 124 -12.54 0.10 13.38
C HIS A 124 -12.90 -0.91 14.47
#